data_AF-A0A6V8NQF9-F1
#
_entry.id   AF-A0A6V8NQF9-F1
#
_cell.length_a   1.000
_cell.length_b   1.000
_cell.length_c   1.000
_cell.angle_alpha   90.00
_cell.angle_beta   90.00
_cell.angle_gamma   90.00
#
_symmetry.space_group_name_H-M   'P 1'
#
loop_
_entity.id
_entity.type
_entity.pdbx_description
1 polymer ?
#
loop_
_entity_poly.entity_id
_entity_poly.type
_entity_poly.pdbx_seq_one_letter_code
_entity_poly.pdbx_strand_id
1 'polypeptide(L)' 'MPGLLIRKEIAMALKIFEDCVACGACEPVCPNQAISEGDPFYVIDPEKCTECVGFHDEPQCVSVCPVDCI' A
#
# COMPACT_ATOMS: atom_id res chain seq x y z
N MET A 1 -29.55 -13.14 14.20
CA MET A 1 -29.01 -12.58 12.95
C MET A 1 -28.22 -11.33 13.30
N PRO A 2 -27.14 -11.00 12.59
CA PRO A 2 -25.73 -11.31 12.81
C PRO A 2 -25.02 -10.28 13.71
N GLY A 3 -24.63 -10.69 14.92
CA GLY A 3 -23.98 -9.85 15.94
C GLY A 3 -22.52 -10.21 16.23
N LEU A 4 -21.73 -10.58 15.20
CA LEU A 4 -20.31 -10.93 15.41
C LEU A 4 -19.46 -10.76 14.13
N LEU A 5 -19.29 -9.52 13.65
CA LEU A 5 -18.12 -9.14 12.83
C LEU A 5 -17.65 -7.74 13.22
N ILE A 6 -17.25 -7.61 14.49
CA ILE A 6 -16.49 -6.49 15.06
C ILE A 6 -15.00 -6.88 15.08
N ARG A 7 -14.38 -7.21 13.93
CA ARG A 7 -12.93 -7.54 13.92
C ARG A 7 -12.22 -7.15 12.61
N LYS A 8 -12.00 -5.86 12.44
CA LYS A 8 -10.67 -5.27 12.17
C LYS A 8 -10.94 -3.81 11.83
N GLU A 9 -10.51 -2.93 12.73
CA GLU A 9 -10.25 -1.53 12.42
C GLU A 9 -9.54 -1.49 11.08
N ILE A 10 -10.09 -0.73 10.14
CA ILE A 10 -9.49 -0.50 8.83
C ILE A 10 -8.16 0.19 9.14
N ALA A 11 -7.05 -0.55 9.08
CA ALA A 11 -5.74 0.05 9.05
C ALA A 11 -5.77 1.04 7.88
N MET A 12 -5.62 2.32 8.18
CA MET A 12 -5.52 3.37 7.16
C MET A 12 -4.25 3.07 6.37
N ALA A 13 -4.46 2.57 5.15
CA ALA A 13 -3.42 2.02 4.29
C ALA A 13 -3.69 2.46 2.86
N LEU A 14 -2.62 2.79 2.15
CA LEU A 14 -2.66 3.10 0.72
C LEU A 14 -2.97 1.84 -0.09
N LYS A 15 -3.51 2.01 -1.30
CA LYS A 15 -3.93 0.90 -2.14
C LYS A 15 -3.54 1.15 -3.59
N ILE A 16 -2.86 0.17 -4.18
CA ILE A 16 -2.52 0.17 -5.60
C ILE A 16 -3.75 -0.24 -6.43
N PHE A 17 -4.07 0.56 -7.44
CA PHE A 17 -5.17 0.32 -8.38
C PHE A 17 -4.71 -0.33 -9.69
N GLU A 18 -5.68 -0.67 -10.55
CA GLU A 18 -5.47 -1.41 -11.79
C GLU A 18 -4.63 -0.67 -12.85
N ASP A 19 -4.44 0.64 -12.70
CA ASP A 19 -3.58 1.44 -13.58
C ASP A 19 -2.07 1.17 -13.38
N CYS A 20 -1.72 0.33 -12.39
CA CYS A 20 -0.34 -0.04 -12.11
C CYS A 20 0.30 -0.79 -13.29
N VAL A 21 1.44 -0.27 -13.76
CA VAL A 21 2.21 -0.83 -14.87
C VAL A 21 3.32 -1.80 -14.43
N ALA A 22 3.26 -2.31 -13.19
CA ALA A 22 4.24 -3.22 -12.61
C ALA A 22 5.73 -2.79 -12.79
N CYS A 23 6.02 -1.49 -12.66
CA CYS A 23 7.38 -0.95 -12.89
C CYS A 23 8.40 -1.28 -11.78
N GLY A 24 7.96 -1.75 -10.60
CA GLY A 24 8.81 -2.10 -9.48
C GLY A 24 9.45 -0.94 -8.71
N ALA A 25 9.13 0.31 -9.03
CA ALA A 25 9.72 1.48 -8.37
C ALA A 25 9.28 1.64 -6.90
N CYS A 26 8.05 1.22 -6.56
CA CYS A 26 7.47 1.44 -5.24
C CYS A 26 7.88 0.42 -4.16
N GLU A 27 8.28 -0.80 -4.55
CA GLU A 27 8.70 -1.86 -3.64
C GLU A 27 9.93 -1.49 -2.78
N PRO A 28 11.07 -1.04 -3.36
CA PRO A 28 12.29 -0.80 -2.58
C PRO A 28 12.23 0.44 -1.68
N VAL A 29 11.25 1.33 -1.90
CA VAL A 29 11.12 2.58 -1.12
C VAL A 29 10.23 2.43 0.10
N CYS A 30 9.48 1.32 0.23
CA CYS A 30 8.59 1.12 1.37
C CYS A 30 9.40 0.73 2.63
N PRO A 31 9.42 1.56 3.69
CA PRO A 31 10.24 1.29 4.88
C PRO A 31 9.78 0.03 5.65
N ASN A 32 8.49 -0.31 5.57
CA ASN A 32 7.91 -1.48 6.24
C ASN A 32 7.83 -2.72 5.33
N GLN A 33 8.35 -2.65 4.10
CA GLN A 33 8.24 -3.71 3.10
C GLN A 33 6.78 -4.20 2.96
N ALA A 34 5.85 -3.25 2.92
CA ALA A 34 4.41 -3.50 2.80
C ALA A 34 3.99 -3.78 1.35
N ILE A 35 4.84 -3.46 0.38
CA ILE A 35 4.56 -3.62 -1.06
C ILE A 35 5.20 -4.92 -1.54
N SER A 36 4.44 -5.71 -2.28
CA SER A 36 4.90 -6.93 -2.93
C SER A 36 4.36 -7.04 -4.36
N GLU A 37 5.11 -7.69 -5.23
CA GLU A 37 4.64 -8.02 -6.58
C GLU A 37 3.40 -8.93 -6.52
N GLY A 38 2.37 -8.56 -7.27
CA GLY A 38 1.16 -9.37 -7.48
C GLY A 38 0.90 -9.56 -8.97
N ASP A 39 -0.13 -10.34 -9.30
CA ASP A 39 -0.55 -10.59 -10.68
C ASP A 39 -1.97 -10.04 -10.86
N PRO A 40 -2.19 -8.96 -11.65
CA PRO A 40 -1.28 -8.33 -12.62
C PRO A 40 -0.56 -7.06 -12.13
N PHE A 41 -0.77 -6.63 -10.89
CA PHE A 41 -0.20 -5.39 -10.32
C PHE A 41 0.35 -5.60 -8.90
N TYR A 42 1.20 -4.67 -8.45
CA TYR A 42 1.74 -4.66 -7.10
C TYR A 42 0.64 -4.50 -6.05
N VAL A 43 0.81 -5.11 -4.88
CA VAL A 43 -0.17 -5.10 -3.79
C VAL A 43 0.46 -4.53 -2.52
N ILE A 44 -0.31 -3.70 -1.81
CA ILE A 44 0.05 -3.20 -0.47
C ILE A 44 -0.64 -4.06 0.59
N ASP A 45 0.14 -4.58 1.53
CA ASP A 45 -0.33 -5.21 2.76
C ASP A 45 -0.80 -4.12 3.75
N PRO A 46 -2.11 -4.01 4.04
CA PRO A 46 -2.64 -2.98 4.93
C PRO A 46 -2.20 -3.18 6.39
N GLU A 47 -1.74 -4.37 6.78
CA GLU A 47 -1.24 -4.59 8.15
C GLU A 47 0.17 -4.03 8.35
N LYS A 48 0.90 -3.76 7.26
CA LYS A 48 2.26 -3.22 7.28
C LYS A 48 2.34 -1.77 6.80
N CYS A 49 1.35 -1.32 6.04
CA CYS A 49 1.30 0.05 5.57
C CYS A 49 1.02 1.00 6.73
N THR A 50 1.90 1.98 6.94
CA THR A 50 1.71 3.05 7.94
C THR A 50 1.59 4.42 7.28
N GLU A 51 1.32 4.48 5.98
CA GLU A 51 1.34 5.73 5.19
C GLU A 51 2.69 6.48 5.29
N CYS A 52 3.78 5.74 5.54
CA CYS A 52 5.10 6.25 5.89
C CYS A 52 5.18 7.08 7.19
N VAL A 53 4.10 7.17 7.98
CA VAL A 53 4.09 7.83 9.29
C VAL A 53 5.14 7.20 10.19
N GLY A 54 5.97 8.05 10.79
CA GLY A 54 7.10 7.65 11.64
C GLY A 54 8.43 7.45 10.89
N PHE A 55 8.42 7.49 9.55
CA PHE A 55 9.63 7.38 8.71
C PHE A 55 9.82 8.62 7.84
N HIS A 56 8.75 9.07 7.17
CA HIS A 56 8.75 10.22 6.28
C HIS A 56 7.50 11.08 6.50
N ASP A 57 7.57 12.35 6.10
CA ASP A 57 6.41 13.27 6.19
C ASP A 57 5.34 12.97 5.13
N GLU A 58 5.74 12.30 4.04
CA GLU A 58 4.87 11.96 2.90
C GLU A 58 5.10 10.52 2.41
N PRO A 59 4.09 9.88 1.78
CA PRO A 59 4.21 8.53 1.26
C PRO A 59 5.22 8.43 0.10
N GLN A 60 6.27 7.65 0.32
CA GLN A 60 7.33 7.49 -0.67
C GLN A 60 6.87 6.72 -1.92
N CYS A 61 5.96 5.75 -1.75
CA CYS A 61 5.40 4.98 -2.86
C CYS A 61 4.62 5.85 -3.85
N VAL A 62 3.89 6.86 -3.37
CA VAL A 62 3.16 7.83 -4.20
C VAL A 62 4.14 8.70 -4.97
N SER A 63 5.19 9.18 -4.31
CA SER A 63 6.20 10.07 -4.92
C SER A 63 6.99 9.43 -6.07
N VAL A 64 7.09 8.09 -6.11
CA VAL A 64 7.82 7.35 -7.16
C VAL A 64 6.92 6.68 -8.18
N CYS A 65 5.59 6.74 -8.01
CA CYS A 65 4.66 6.11 -8.93
C CYS A 65 4.59 6.93 -10.23
N PRO A 66 4.93 6.37 -11.41
CA PRO A 66 4.91 7.13 -12.66
C PRO A 66 3.49 7.39 -13.20
N VAL A 67 2.47 6.76 -12.62
CA VAL A 67 1.07 6.78 -13.09
C VAL A 67 0.07 7.13 -11.98
N ASP A 68 0.55 7.59 -10.82
CA ASP A 68 -0.27 8.07 -9.69
C ASP A 68 -1.43 7.12 -9.31
N CYS A 69 -1.17 5.82 -9.28
CA CYS A 69 -2.18 4.78 -9.07
C CYS A 69 -2.18 4.16 -7.64
N ILE A 70 -1.75 4.93 -6.62
CA ILE A 70 -1.54 4.46 -5.23
C ILE A 70 -2.31 5.34 -4.24
#